data_AF-A0A7X2HND3-F1
#
_entry.id   AF-A0A7X2HND3-F1
#
_cell.length_a   1.000
_cell.length_b   1.000
_cell.length_c   1.000
_cell.angle_alpha   90.00
_cell.angle_beta   90.00
_cell.angle_gamma   90.00
#
_symmetry.space_group_name_H-M   'P 1'
#
loop_
_entity.id
_entity.type
_entity.pdbx_description
1 polymer ?
#
loop_
_entity_poly.entity_id
_entity_poly.type
_entity_poly.pdbx_seq_one_letter_code
_entity_poly.pdbx_strand_id
1 'polypeptide(L)'
;MNTIQPDYFVGDGRLQLNEAGQRFNELKAHVERETAQFERSWAGAFLASIFLAEPWLAAFDLVITTSHEYDDQGGTYLCFSSSMTAVQVVDGVPLPDTVQGDDGGFDVDLAADYLAEQFDTCERCMFAVFRDDEVETMKIEVRREPIASLLAAGPVSGIEAFRALFPDEASPADAPPAR
;
A
#
# COMPACT_ATOMS: atom_id res chain seq x y z
N MET A 1 -41.40 -14.56 6.42
CA MET A 1 -40.56 -14.80 5.23
C MET A 1 -39.36 -15.63 5.70
N ASN A 2 -39.20 -16.86 5.21
CA ASN A 2 -37.99 -17.64 5.49
C ASN A 2 -36.85 -17.00 4.69
N THR A 3 -35.92 -16.33 5.38
CA THR A 3 -34.70 -15.85 4.74
C THR A 3 -33.83 -17.06 4.45
N ILE A 4 -33.66 -17.40 3.17
CA ILE A 4 -32.76 -18.48 2.77
C ILE A 4 -31.33 -17.99 3.06
N GLN A 5 -30.67 -18.63 4.03
CA GLN A 5 -29.30 -18.29 4.41
C GLN A 5 -28.28 -18.99 3.49
N PRO A 6 -27.10 -18.38 3.26
CA PRO A 6 -25.97 -19.07 2.65
C PRO A 6 -25.65 -20.35 3.42
N ASP A 7 -25.57 -21.48 2.72
CA ASP A 7 -25.30 -22.77 3.37
C ASP A 7 -24.49 -23.69 2.47
N TYR A 8 -23.72 -24.57 3.11
CA TYR A 8 -22.98 -25.65 2.49
C TYR A 8 -23.69 -26.97 2.77
N PHE A 9 -23.83 -27.80 1.75
CA PHE A 9 -24.36 -29.15 1.89
C PHE A 9 -23.47 -30.18 1.20
N VAL A 10 -23.55 -31.42 1.64
CA VAL A 10 -22.84 -32.55 1.03
C VAL A 10 -23.84 -33.40 0.26
N GLY A 11 -23.65 -33.53 -1.05
CA GLY A 11 -24.46 -34.36 -1.94
C GLY A 11 -23.55 -35.16 -2.88
N ASP A 12 -23.83 -36.45 -3.07
CA ASP A 12 -23.02 -37.35 -3.91
C ASP A 12 -21.52 -37.35 -3.58
N GLY A 13 -21.18 -37.20 -2.29
CA GLY A 13 -19.80 -37.13 -1.81
C GLY A 13 -19.06 -35.82 -2.12
N ARG A 14 -19.77 -34.78 -2.58
CA ARG A 14 -19.21 -33.47 -2.91
C ARG A 14 -19.82 -32.36 -2.07
N LEU A 15 -18.99 -31.39 -1.71
CA LEU A 15 -19.44 -30.14 -1.10
C LEU A 15 -20.10 -29.26 -2.17
N GLN A 16 -21.28 -28.74 -1.87
CA GLN A 16 -22.07 -27.89 -2.76
C GLN A 16 -22.62 -26.69 -1.99
N LEU A 17 -22.83 -25.59 -2.70
CA LEU A 17 -23.45 -24.37 -2.17
C LEU A 17 -24.90 -24.29 -2.64
N ASN A 18 -25.78 -23.82 -1.76
CA ASN A 18 -27.13 -23.44 -2.20
C ASN A 18 -27.08 -22.13 -3.00
N GLU A 19 -28.19 -21.76 -3.63
CA GLU A 19 -28.27 -20.53 -4.44
C GLU A 19 -27.91 -19.26 -3.63
N ALA A 20 -28.30 -19.19 -2.35
CA ALA A 20 -27.95 -18.09 -1.47
C ALA A 20 -26.43 -18.02 -1.22
N GLY A 21 -25.76 -19.17 -1.11
CA GLY A 21 -24.32 -19.29 -0.96
C GLY A 21 -23.54 -18.91 -2.22
N GLN A 22 -24.04 -19.26 -3.40
CA GLN A 22 -23.45 -18.83 -4.67
C GLN A 22 -23.50 -17.30 -4.81
N ARG A 23 -24.67 -16.69 -4.58
CA ARG A 23 -24.82 -15.22 -4.59
C ARG A 23 -23.96 -14.53 -3.55
N PHE A 24 -23.83 -15.12 -2.36
CA PHE A 24 -22.95 -14.58 -1.32
C PHE A 24 -21.48 -14.59 -1.75
N ASN A 25 -21.02 -15.66 -2.41
CA ASN A 25 -19.67 -15.71 -2.95
C ASN A 25 -19.43 -14.67 -4.06
N GLU A 26 -20.41 -14.43 -4.93
CA GLU A 26 -20.31 -13.38 -5.95
C GLU A 26 -20.22 -11.99 -5.32
N LEU A 27 -21.04 -11.71 -4.30
CA LEU A 27 -20.99 -10.46 -3.55
C LEU A 27 -19.64 -10.30 -2.82
N LYS A 28 -19.17 -11.35 -2.16
CA LYS A 28 -17.87 -11.37 -1.49
C LYS A 28 -16.75 -11.04 -2.47
N ALA A 29 -16.71 -11.71 -3.62
CA ALA A 29 -15.70 -11.46 -4.65
C ALA A 29 -15.77 -10.03 -5.22
N HIS A 30 -16.98 -9.46 -5.34
CA HIS A 30 -17.14 -8.06 -5.74
C HIS A 30 -16.59 -7.10 -4.68
N VAL A 31 -16.96 -7.29 -3.40
CA VAL A 31 -16.46 -6.49 -2.29
C VAL A 31 -14.93 -6.58 -2.20
N GLU A 32 -14.35 -7.76 -2.36
CA GLU A 32 -12.89 -7.94 -2.37
C GLU A 32 -12.21 -7.11 -3.47
N ARG A 33 -12.77 -7.07 -4.68
CA ARG A 33 -12.24 -6.23 -5.78
C ARG A 33 -12.36 -4.74 -5.48
N GLU A 34 -13.50 -4.30 -4.97
CA GLU A 34 -13.71 -2.88 -4.60
C GLU A 34 -12.79 -2.47 -3.44
N THR A 35 -12.60 -3.34 -2.45
CA THR A 35 -11.67 -3.13 -1.35
C THR A 35 -10.25 -2.98 -1.86
N ALA A 36 -9.78 -3.88 -2.74
CA ALA A 36 -8.45 -3.78 -3.33
C ALA A 36 -8.26 -2.46 -4.11
N GLN A 37 -9.28 -2.03 -4.87
CA GLN A 37 -9.24 -0.74 -5.57
C GLN A 37 -9.20 0.45 -4.59
N PHE A 38 -9.96 0.38 -3.50
CA PHE A 38 -9.99 1.42 -2.48
C PHE A 38 -8.66 1.51 -1.72
N GLU A 39 -8.02 0.38 -1.44
CA GLU A 39 -6.68 0.29 -0.84
C GLU A 39 -5.60 0.90 -1.75
N ARG A 40 -5.63 0.60 -3.05
CA ARG A 40 -4.76 1.26 -4.04
C ARG A 40 -4.97 2.77 -4.10
N SER A 41 -6.24 3.20 -4.11
CA SER A 41 -6.58 4.63 -4.07
C SER A 41 -6.04 5.29 -2.80
N TRP A 42 -6.15 4.62 -1.66
CA TRP A 42 -5.62 5.11 -0.40
C TRP A 42 -4.08 5.24 -0.44
N ALA A 43 -3.36 4.22 -0.91
CA ALA A 43 -1.89 4.25 -1.03
C ALA A 43 -1.41 5.40 -1.92
N GLY A 44 -2.02 5.58 -3.09
CA GLY A 44 -1.67 6.69 -3.99
C GLY A 44 -1.95 8.06 -3.37
N ALA A 45 -3.07 8.22 -2.64
CA ALA A 45 -3.37 9.48 -1.93
C ALA A 45 -2.37 9.74 -0.80
N PHE A 46 -2.00 8.71 -0.03
CA PHE A 46 -1.03 8.82 1.04
C PHE A 46 0.34 9.25 0.52
N LEU A 47 0.87 8.57 -0.51
CA LEU A 47 2.16 8.94 -1.10
C LEU A 47 2.14 10.34 -1.74
N ALA A 48 1.05 10.71 -2.42
CA ALA A 48 0.88 12.06 -2.93
C ALA A 48 0.86 13.11 -1.81
N SER A 49 0.27 12.79 -0.65
CA SER A 49 0.24 13.69 0.51
C SER A 49 1.64 13.97 1.06
N ILE A 50 2.54 12.98 1.05
CA ILE A 50 3.94 13.15 1.44
C ILE A 50 4.61 14.13 0.46
N PHE A 51 4.47 13.94 -0.86
CA PHE A 51 5.07 14.86 -1.83
C PHE A 51 4.48 16.28 -1.84
N LEU A 52 3.23 16.44 -1.39
CA LEU A 52 2.62 17.75 -1.17
C LEU A 52 3.20 18.44 0.07
N ALA A 53 3.38 17.69 1.16
CA ALA A 53 3.98 18.20 2.39
C ALA A 53 5.48 18.49 2.24
N GLU A 54 6.17 17.68 1.43
CA GLU A 54 7.62 17.72 1.22
C GLU A 54 7.97 18.09 -0.23
N PRO A 55 7.91 19.38 -0.63
CA PRO A 55 8.33 19.82 -1.97
C PRO A 55 9.79 19.50 -2.31
N TRP A 56 10.64 19.36 -1.30
CA TRP A 56 12.06 19.03 -1.45
C TRP A 56 12.29 17.58 -1.84
N LEU A 57 11.34 16.68 -1.59
CA LEU A 57 11.48 15.25 -1.81
C LEU A 57 11.25 14.87 -3.28
N ALA A 58 12.26 14.27 -3.91
CA ALA A 58 12.20 13.80 -5.30
C ALA A 58 11.87 12.31 -5.41
N ALA A 59 12.51 11.47 -4.59
CA ALA A 59 12.30 10.03 -4.58
C ALA A 59 12.77 9.40 -3.26
N PHE A 60 12.28 8.20 -2.99
CA PHE A 60 12.78 7.32 -1.93
C PHE A 60 12.39 5.87 -2.22
N ASP A 61 13.10 4.94 -1.59
CA ASP A 61 12.77 3.53 -1.56
C ASP A 61 12.16 3.19 -0.20
N LEU A 62 10.91 2.74 -0.21
CA LEU A 62 10.25 2.15 0.96
C LEU A 62 10.57 0.66 1.01
N VAL A 63 11.18 0.21 2.11
CA VAL A 63 11.46 -1.20 2.37
C VAL A 63 10.54 -1.66 3.49
N ILE A 64 9.72 -2.67 3.22
CA ILE A 64 8.85 -3.30 4.22
C ILE A 64 9.35 -4.71 4.48
N THR A 65 9.68 -5.01 5.72
CA THR A 65 10.08 -6.35 6.15
C THR A 65 8.97 -6.99 6.97
N THR A 66 8.65 -8.24 6.68
CA THR A 66 7.71 -9.03 7.48
C THR A 66 8.49 -9.97 8.39
N SER A 67 8.16 -9.98 9.67
CA SER A 67 8.71 -10.92 10.64
C SER A 67 7.60 -11.55 11.47
N HIS A 68 7.84 -12.75 11.99
CA HIS A 68 6.98 -13.32 13.02
C HIS A 68 7.61 -13.04 14.38
N GLU A 69 6.86 -12.35 15.24
CA GLU A 69 7.28 -12.06 16.60
C GLU A 69 6.48 -12.91 17.58
N TYR A 70 7.14 -13.29 18.68
CA TYR A 70 6.51 -14.03 19.76
C TYR A 70 5.99 -13.07 20.81
N ASP A 71 4.75 -13.24 21.24
CA ASP A 71 4.26 -12.53 22.41
C ASP A 71 4.66 -13.27 23.70
N ASP A 72 4.64 -12.54 24.82
CA ASP A 72 4.97 -13.08 26.15
C ASP A 72 3.97 -14.15 26.63
N GLN A 73 2.86 -14.37 25.91
CA GLN A 73 1.84 -15.39 26.19
C GLN A 73 1.98 -16.64 25.31
N GLY A 74 3.03 -16.72 24.48
CA GLY A 74 3.32 -17.87 23.61
C GLY A 74 2.54 -17.85 22.29
N GLY A 75 1.88 -16.75 21.95
CA GLY A 75 1.33 -16.47 20.64
C GLY A 75 2.41 -16.01 19.66
N THR A 76 2.07 -16.03 18.37
CA THR A 76 2.91 -15.48 17.31
C THR A 76 2.07 -14.51 16.50
N TYR A 77 2.61 -13.33 16.21
CA TYR A 77 1.95 -12.35 15.36
C TYR A 77 2.87 -11.92 14.22
N LEU A 78 2.25 -11.54 13.11
CA LEU A 78 2.96 -11.00 11.96
C LEU A 78 3.24 -9.51 12.22
N CYS A 79 4.51 -9.15 12.22
CA CYS A 79 5.01 -7.80 12.38
C CYS A 79 5.46 -7.27 11.00
N PHE A 80 5.26 -5.98 10.79
CA PHE A 80 5.70 -5.25 9.61
C PHE A 80 6.58 -4.11 10.08
N SER A 81 7.83 -4.07 9.63
CA SER A 81 8.71 -2.91 9.82
C SER A 81 8.90 -2.19 8.50
N SER A 82 8.88 -0.86 8.53
CA SER A 82 9.12 -0.02 7.36
C SER A 82 10.40 0.77 7.56
N SER A 83 11.21 0.90 6.52
CA SER A 83 12.36 1.79 6.50
C SER A 83 12.51 2.48 5.15
N MET A 84 13.11 3.67 5.18
CA MET A 84 13.34 4.48 3.99
C MET A 84 14.80 4.44 3.61
N THR A 85 15.07 4.28 2.32
CA THR A 85 16.42 4.28 1.77
C THR A 85 16.46 5.08 0.47
N ALA A 86 17.66 5.37 -0.04
CA ALA A 86 17.87 6.06 -1.31
C ALA A 86 17.06 7.37 -1.46
N VAL A 87 16.94 8.15 -0.39
CA VAL A 87 16.19 9.42 -0.40
C VAL A 87 16.91 10.43 -1.30
N GLN A 88 16.17 11.03 -2.23
CA GLN A 88 16.66 12.00 -3.21
C GLN A 88 15.92 13.32 -3.08
N VAL A 89 16.65 14.41 -3.30
CA VAL A 89 16.13 15.78 -3.21
C VAL A 89 15.86 16.38 -4.59
N VAL A 90 14.94 17.33 -4.66
CA VAL A 90 14.72 18.16 -5.86
C VAL A 90 15.75 19.28 -5.88
N ASP A 91 16.52 19.36 -6.95
CA ASP A 91 17.53 20.40 -7.12
C ASP A 91 16.93 21.82 -7.00
N GLY A 92 17.56 22.65 -6.17
CA GLY A 92 17.19 24.06 -5.99
C GLY A 92 15.96 24.30 -5.12
N VAL A 93 15.36 23.25 -4.53
CA VAL A 93 14.30 23.41 -3.52
C VAL A 93 14.93 23.54 -2.13
N PRO A 94 14.52 24.53 -1.31
CA PRO A 94 15.03 24.67 0.06
C PRO A 94 14.75 23.42 0.90
N LEU A 95 15.75 22.99 1.67
CA LEU A 95 15.63 21.90 2.63
C LEU A 95 15.13 22.42 3.98
N PRO A 96 14.25 21.70 4.70
CA PRO A 96 13.91 22.00 6.07
C PRO A 96 15.03 21.58 7.03
N ASP A 97 15.14 22.25 8.18
CA ASP A 97 16.13 21.96 9.23
C ASP A 97 16.10 20.49 9.69
N THR A 98 14.95 19.82 9.60
CA THR A 98 14.76 18.42 10.01
C THR A 98 15.53 17.41 9.17
N VAL A 99 15.98 17.78 7.96
CA VAL A 99 16.74 16.91 7.06
C VAL A 99 18.12 17.51 6.70
N GLN A 100 18.53 18.54 7.45
CA GLN A 100 19.83 19.16 7.30
C GLN A 100 20.79 18.65 8.37
N GLY A 101 22.00 18.29 7.96
CA GLY A 101 23.09 17.96 8.87
C GLY A 101 23.68 19.21 9.54
N ASP A 102 24.63 18.99 10.45
CA ASP A 102 25.30 20.07 11.20
C ASP A 102 26.02 21.10 10.30
N ASP A 103 26.36 20.74 9.06
CA ASP A 103 26.99 21.61 8.07
C ASP A 103 25.96 22.35 7.17
N GLY A 104 24.66 22.13 7.39
CA GLY A 104 23.56 22.68 6.61
C GLY A 104 23.29 21.96 5.27
N GLY A 105 24.05 20.91 4.96
CA GLY A 105 23.84 20.05 3.80
C GLY A 105 22.69 19.05 4.01
N PHE A 106 22.26 18.40 2.93
CA PHE A 106 21.27 17.32 3.01
C PHE A 106 21.86 16.11 3.75
N ASP A 107 21.17 15.67 4.80
CA ASP A 107 21.50 14.45 5.53
C ASP A 107 20.47 13.37 5.19
N VAL A 108 20.94 12.31 4.53
CA VAL A 108 20.10 11.21 4.05
C VAL A 108 19.55 10.36 5.19
N ASP A 109 20.28 10.23 6.29
CA ASP A 109 19.85 9.40 7.42
C ASP A 109 18.75 10.14 8.20
N LEU A 110 18.92 11.45 8.44
CA LEU A 110 17.85 12.29 9.01
C LEU A 110 16.59 12.30 8.13
N ALA A 111 16.76 12.35 6.81
CA ALA A 111 15.64 12.30 5.87
C ALA A 111 14.92 10.95 5.89
N ALA A 112 15.66 9.84 6.00
CA ALA A 112 15.10 8.50 6.11
C ALA A 112 14.30 8.33 7.40
N ASP A 113 14.86 8.76 8.54
CA ASP A 113 14.19 8.70 9.85
C ASP A 113 12.93 9.58 9.87
N TYR A 114 13.02 10.80 9.33
CA TYR A 114 11.89 11.70 9.20
C TYR A 114 10.73 11.08 8.39
N LEU A 115 11.04 10.45 7.27
CA LEU A 115 10.03 9.75 6.47
C LEU A 115 9.50 8.51 7.21
N ALA A 116 10.34 7.77 7.95
CA ALA A 116 9.91 6.62 8.76
C ALA A 116 8.85 7.00 9.78
N GLU A 117 9.01 8.12 10.47
CA GLU A 117 8.00 8.62 11.39
C GLU A 117 6.66 8.90 10.70
N GLN A 118 6.66 9.44 9.48
CA GLN A 118 5.43 9.66 8.73
C GLN A 118 4.72 8.34 8.39
N PHE A 119 5.46 7.28 8.08
CA PHE A 119 4.91 5.95 7.82
C PHE A 119 4.44 5.24 9.09
N ASP A 120 5.12 5.42 10.22
CA ASP A 120 4.73 4.81 11.51
C ASP A 120 3.43 5.39 12.06
N THR A 121 3.13 6.66 11.76
CA THR A 121 1.83 7.26 12.10
C THR A 121 0.68 6.79 11.22
N CYS A 122 0.98 5.99 10.19
CA CYS A 122 0.00 5.53 9.24
C CYS A 122 -0.78 4.31 9.76
N GLU A 123 -2.08 4.46 9.98
CA GLU A 123 -2.94 3.39 10.51
C GLU A 123 -3.10 2.19 9.56
N ARG A 124 -2.72 2.33 8.29
CA ARG A 124 -2.91 1.30 7.25
C ARG A 124 -1.58 0.79 6.74
N CYS A 125 -1.49 -0.53 6.60
CA CYS A 125 -0.28 -1.21 6.15
C CYS A 125 -0.13 -1.14 4.62
N MET A 126 0.90 -0.46 4.13
CA MET A 126 1.21 -0.38 2.70
C MET A 126 1.49 -1.76 2.09
N PHE A 127 2.05 -2.69 2.86
CA PHE A 127 2.34 -4.06 2.41
C PHE A 127 1.12 -4.77 1.83
N ALA A 128 -0.05 -4.59 2.45
CA ALA A 128 -1.29 -5.24 2.01
C ALA A 128 -1.71 -4.83 0.59
N VAL A 129 -1.30 -3.65 0.13
CA VAL A 129 -1.66 -3.09 -1.18
C VAL A 129 -0.85 -3.71 -2.32
N PHE A 130 0.40 -4.06 -2.06
CA PHE A 130 1.38 -4.53 -3.06
C PHE A 130 1.66 -6.03 -2.97
N ARG A 131 0.99 -6.76 -2.08
CA ARG A 131 1.28 -8.17 -1.84
C ARG A 131 0.82 -9.02 -3.01
N ASP A 132 1.78 -9.57 -3.75
CA ASP A 132 1.50 -10.62 -4.74
C ASP A 132 1.96 -12.02 -4.29
N ASP A 133 2.86 -12.16 -3.29
CA ASP A 133 3.26 -13.45 -2.70
C ASP A 133 3.99 -13.30 -1.35
N GLU A 134 4.34 -14.43 -0.69
CA GLU A 134 5.10 -14.53 0.59
C GLU A 134 6.54 -14.01 0.46
N VAL A 135 6.73 -12.70 0.34
CA VAL A 135 8.06 -12.07 0.33
C VAL A 135 8.40 -11.55 1.73
N GLU A 136 9.49 -12.03 2.32
CA GLU A 136 9.98 -11.57 3.63
C GLU A 136 10.36 -10.08 3.63
N THR A 137 10.73 -9.55 2.46
CA THR A 137 11.08 -8.14 2.28
C THR A 137 10.57 -7.64 0.93
N MET A 138 9.84 -6.54 0.96
CA MET A 138 9.31 -5.86 -0.20
C MET A 138 9.98 -4.49 -0.33
N LYS A 139 10.38 -4.13 -1.55
CA LYS A 139 10.95 -2.82 -1.86
C LYS A 139 10.05 -2.11 -2.87
N ILE A 140 9.59 -0.91 -2.51
CA ILE A 140 8.72 -0.06 -3.32
C ILE A 140 9.50 1.22 -3.63
N GLU A 141 9.83 1.41 -4.90
CA GLU A 141 10.43 2.67 -5.36
C GLU A 141 9.33 3.71 -5.57
N VAL A 142 9.49 4.89 -4.96
CA VAL A 142 8.51 5.98 -5.04
C VAL A 142 9.18 7.22 -5.60
N ARG A 143 8.65 7.74 -6.72
CA ARG A 143 9.19 8.92 -7.41
C ARG A 143 8.13 10.02 -7.53
N ARG A 144 8.55 11.28 -7.37
CA ARG A 144 7.69 12.46 -7.56
C ARG A 144 7.30 12.68 -9.02
N GLU A 145 8.24 12.42 -9.93
CA GLU A 145 8.14 12.79 -11.35
C GLU A 145 6.86 12.29 -12.04
N PRO A 146 6.42 11.02 -11.89
CA PRO A 146 5.21 10.52 -12.53
C PRO A 146 3.92 11.24 -12.12
N ILE A 147 3.87 11.83 -10.91
CA ILE A 147 2.69 12.52 -10.38
C ILE A 147 2.84 14.05 -10.36
N ALA A 148 3.93 14.60 -10.90
CA ALA A 148 4.22 16.03 -10.78
C ALA A 148 3.10 16.94 -11.33
N SER A 149 2.45 16.53 -12.42
CA SER A 149 1.30 17.24 -12.99
C SER A 149 0.06 17.20 -12.09
N LEU A 150 -0.17 16.06 -11.42
CA LEU A 150 -1.27 15.90 -10.46
C LEU A 150 -1.06 16.80 -9.24
N LEU A 151 0.17 16.83 -8.71
CA LEU A 151 0.54 17.68 -7.58
C LEU A 151 0.32 19.18 -7.87
N ALA A 152 0.49 19.62 -9.12
CA ALA A 152 0.32 21.01 -9.53
C ALA A 152 -1.15 21.41 -9.81
N ALA A 153 -2.04 20.45 -10.05
CA ALA A 153 -3.40 20.69 -10.53
C ALA A 153 -4.43 20.94 -9.40
N GLY A 154 -4.08 20.69 -8.13
CA GLY A 154 -4.95 20.88 -6.98
C GLY A 154 -5.21 19.56 -6.22
N PRO A 155 -6.45 19.27 -5.79
CA PRO A 155 -6.76 18.02 -5.09
C PRO A 155 -6.34 16.79 -5.89
N VAL A 156 -5.50 15.94 -5.31
CA VAL A 156 -4.96 14.76 -5.98
C VAL A 156 -5.90 13.57 -5.81
N SER A 157 -6.33 12.98 -6.93
CA SER A 157 -7.06 11.71 -6.93
C SER A 157 -6.10 10.57 -6.56
N GLY A 158 -6.41 9.87 -5.48
CA GLY A 158 -5.57 8.78 -4.98
C GLY A 158 -5.36 7.65 -5.98
N ILE A 159 -6.41 7.26 -6.72
CA ILE A 159 -6.29 6.21 -7.73
C ILE A 159 -5.47 6.67 -8.96
N GLU A 160 -5.53 7.95 -9.33
CA GLU A 160 -4.70 8.47 -10.43
C GLU A 160 -3.23 8.55 -10.01
N ALA A 161 -2.96 9.01 -8.79
CA ALA A 161 -1.62 8.99 -8.22
C ALA A 161 -1.05 7.56 -8.15
N PHE A 162 -1.83 6.59 -7.66
CA PHE A 162 -1.39 5.19 -7.61
C PHE A 162 -1.04 4.67 -9.00
N ARG A 163 -1.89 4.91 -10.00
CA ARG A 163 -1.65 4.45 -11.38
C ARG A 163 -0.42 5.09 -12.02
N ALA A 164 -0.14 6.34 -11.70
CA ALA A 164 1.04 7.05 -12.20
C ALA A 164 2.32 6.57 -11.49
N LEU A 165 2.27 6.32 -10.18
CA LEU A 165 3.41 5.81 -9.41
C LEU A 165 3.73 4.34 -9.74
N PHE A 166 2.71 3.52 -9.98
CA PHE A 166 2.82 2.07 -10.14
C PHE A 166 2.03 1.59 -11.37
N PRO A 167 2.50 1.90 -12.59
CA PRO A 167 1.77 1.58 -13.82
C PRO A 167 1.61 0.06 -14.04
N ASP A 168 2.57 -0.75 -13.60
CA ASP A 168 2.53 -2.20 -13.75
C ASP A 168 1.51 -2.85 -12.79
N GLU A 169 1.36 -2.31 -11.58
CA GLU A 169 0.38 -2.73 -10.55
C GLU A 169 -1.05 -2.27 -10.86
N ALA A 170 -1.16 -1.21 -11.66
CA ALA A 170 -2.42 -0.64 -12.11
C ALA A 170 -3.08 -1.42 -13.25
N SER A 171 -2.34 -2.31 -13.91
CA SER A 171 -2.89 -3.16 -14.94
C SER A 171 -3.80 -4.21 -14.30
N PRO A 172 -5.08 -4.35 -14.71
CA PRO A 172 -5.87 -5.46 -14.25
C PRO A 172 -5.17 -6.74 -14.71
N ALA A 173 -4.83 -7.62 -13.78
CA ALA A 173 -4.54 -9.00 -14.09
C ALA A 173 -5.79 -9.61 -14.73
N ASP A 174 -5.91 -9.48 -16.05
CA ASP A 174 -6.78 -10.29 -16.90
C ASP A 174 -6.23 -11.72 -16.89
N ALA A 175 -6.50 -12.44 -15.81
CA ALA A 175 -6.43 -13.90 -15.81
C ALA A 175 -7.71 -14.42 -15.15
N PRO A 176 -8.66 -14.96 -15.93
CA PRO A 176 -9.81 -15.64 -15.34
C PRO A 176 -9.34 -16.83 -14.50
N PRO A 177 -10.04 -17.18 -13.40
CA PRO A 177 -9.71 -18.38 -12.65
C PRO A 177 -9.75 -19.59 -13.59
N ALA A 178 -8.67 -20.39 -13.56
CA ALA A 178 -8.59 -21.64 -14.29
C ALA A 178 -9.80 -22.51 -13.93
N ARG A 179 -10.47 -23.01 -14.96
CA ARG A 179 -11.68 -23.85 -14.89
C ARG A 179 -11.43 -25.18 -14.19
#